data_AF-A0A3G2I8D1-F1
#
_entry.id   AF-A0A3G2I8D1-F1
#
_cell.length_a   1.000
_cell.length_b   1.000
_cell.length_c   1.000
_cell.angle_alpha   90.00
_cell.angle_beta   90.00
_cell.angle_gamma   90.00
#
_symmetry.space_group_name_H-M   'P 1'
#
loop_
_entity.id
_entity.type
_entity.pdbx_description
1 polymer ?
#
loop_
_entity_poly.entity_id
_entity_poly.type
_entity_poly.pdbx_seq_one_letter_code
_entity_poly.pdbx_strand_id
1 'polypeptide(L)'
;MTDQVESVKEEENKGFLRGGIFAVAEMMRGHGDTVIGKDVLDTLGGELHEACRVSSEYDVRPLRQIFSDLPFGEDAEYDNLRIIPLDIDRKECDENDAFEFEVRGDYASETFVVSCFDEHETAEQFIRDNTPD
;
A
#
# COMPACT_ATOMS: atom_id res chain seq x y z
N MET A 1 23.89 5.21 27.97
CA MET A 1 22.61 5.46 28.68
C MET A 1 21.67 6.31 27.84
N THR A 2 22.19 7.30 27.10
CA THR A 2 21.44 8.10 26.11
C THR A 2 20.95 7.25 24.93
N ASP A 3 21.79 6.37 24.38
CA ASP A 3 21.44 5.52 23.23
C ASP A 3 20.28 4.54 23.50
N GLN A 4 20.17 4.05 24.75
CA GLN A 4 19.06 3.16 25.15
C GLN A 4 17.73 3.89 25.32
N VAL A 5 17.75 5.21 25.58
CA VAL A 5 16.53 6.01 25.72
C VAL A 5 16.02 6.45 24.35
N GLU A 6 16.92 6.71 23.40
CA GLU A 6 16.56 7.00 22.01
C GLU A 6 15.96 5.78 21.32
N SER A 7 16.57 4.60 21.46
CA SER A 7 16.03 3.36 20.87
C SER A 7 14.63 3.00 21.38
N VAL A 8 14.34 3.25 22.66
CA VAL A 8 13.01 2.97 23.24
C VAL A 8 11.95 3.91 22.64
N LYS A 9 12.28 5.19 22.46
CA LYS A 9 11.35 6.16 21.87
C LYS A 9 11.07 5.86 20.39
N GLU A 10 12.07 5.40 19.65
CA GLU A 10 11.89 4.99 18.25
C GLU A 10 10.94 3.80 18.13
N GLU A 11 11.11 2.79 18.98
CA GLU A 11 10.23 1.62 19.00
C GLU A 11 8.80 1.95 19.45
N GLU A 12 8.64 2.84 20.43
CA GLU A 12 7.32 3.36 20.82
C GLU A 12 6.64 4.11 19.67
N ASN A 13 7.40 4.93 18.93
CA ASN A 13 6.87 5.66 17.77
C ASN A 13 6.43 4.71 16.65
N LYS A 14 7.25 3.71 16.30
CA LYS A 14 6.87 2.67 15.33
C LYS A 14 5.63 1.90 15.79
N GLY A 15 5.54 1.58 17.09
CA GLY A 15 4.36 0.93 17.66
C GLY A 15 3.08 1.75 17.51
N PHE A 16 3.17 3.07 17.74
CA PHE A 16 2.06 4.00 17.52
C PHE A 16 1.63 4.05 16.04
N LEU A 17 2.59 4.18 15.13
CA LEU A 17 2.32 4.21 13.68
C LEU A 17 1.66 2.91 13.18
N ARG A 18 2.20 1.75 13.58
CA ARG A 18 1.62 0.43 13.28
C ARG A 18 0.18 0.31 13.78
N GLY A 19 -0.06 0.77 15.01
CA GLY A 19 -1.40 0.78 15.60
C GLY A 19 -2.40 1.63 14.80
N GLY A 20 -1.95 2.77 14.29
CA GLY A 20 -2.76 3.63 13.41
C GLY A 20 -3.12 2.94 12.09
N ILE A 21 -2.13 2.38 11.40
CA ILE A 21 -2.35 1.64 10.14
C ILE A 21 -3.30 0.45 10.35
N PHE A 22 -3.08 -0.35 11.38
CA PHE A 22 -3.96 -1.47 11.74
C PHE A 22 -5.41 -1.03 11.98
N ALA A 23 -5.62 0.04 12.77
CA ALA A 23 -6.96 0.51 13.09
C ALA A 23 -7.74 0.95 11.83
N VAL A 24 -7.09 1.66 10.91
CA VAL A 24 -7.72 2.06 9.64
C VAL A 24 -7.99 0.84 8.75
N ALA A 25 -7.05 -0.10 8.68
CA ALA A 25 -7.21 -1.33 7.89
C ALA A 25 -8.41 -2.16 8.37
N GLU A 26 -8.60 -2.31 9.69
CA GLU A 26 -9.78 -2.96 10.27
C GLU A 26 -11.08 -2.25 9.90
N MET A 27 -11.09 -0.90 9.93
CA MET A 27 -12.27 -0.13 9.53
C MET A 27 -12.62 -0.34 8.04
N MET A 28 -11.61 -0.34 7.17
CA MET A 28 -11.81 -0.62 5.75
C MET A 28 -12.34 -2.04 5.51
N ARG A 29 -11.77 -3.04 6.19
CA ARG A 29 -12.20 -4.44 6.07
C ARG A 29 -13.61 -4.68 6.65
N GLY A 30 -13.96 -4.00 7.73
CA GLY A 30 -15.25 -4.19 8.42
C GLY A 30 -16.43 -3.40 7.84
N HIS A 31 -16.17 -2.21 7.30
CA HIS A 31 -17.23 -1.26 6.92
C HIS A 31 -17.11 -0.70 5.51
N GLY A 32 -15.99 -0.92 4.81
CA GLY A 32 -15.77 -0.37 3.47
C GLY A 32 -15.77 1.15 3.43
N ASP A 33 -15.65 1.82 4.59
CA ASP A 33 -15.73 3.27 4.70
C ASP A 33 -14.39 3.91 4.33
N THR A 34 -14.31 4.40 3.10
CA THR A 34 -13.12 5.04 2.56
C THR A 34 -12.98 6.50 2.99
N VAL A 35 -14.07 7.16 3.42
CA VAL A 35 -14.05 8.58 3.80
C VAL A 35 -13.37 8.74 5.15
N ILE A 36 -13.80 7.98 6.15
CA ILE A 36 -13.18 8.02 7.48
C ILE A 36 -11.74 7.50 7.42
N GLY A 37 -11.50 6.46 6.61
CA GLY A 37 -10.14 5.96 6.39
C GLY A 37 -9.22 7.04 5.83
N LYS A 38 -9.68 7.81 4.84
CA LYS A 38 -8.92 8.92 4.27
C LYS A 38 -8.60 10.00 5.30
N ASP A 39 -9.58 10.47 6.06
CA ASP A 39 -9.37 11.54 7.05
C ASP A 39 -8.34 11.15 8.14
N VAL A 40 -8.36 9.89 8.57
CA VAL A 40 -7.41 9.37 9.57
C VAL A 40 -6.01 9.27 8.97
N LEU A 41 -5.87 8.80 7.73
CA LEU A 41 -4.57 8.68 7.06
C LEU A 41 -3.99 10.06 6.71
N ASP A 42 -4.82 11.01 6.30
CA ASP A 42 -4.41 12.40 6.06
C ASP A 42 -3.85 13.07 7.33
N THR A 43 -4.30 12.63 8.51
CA THR A 43 -3.78 13.11 9.81
C THR A 43 -2.35 12.64 10.08
N LEU A 44 -1.94 11.47 9.56
CA LEU A 44 -0.55 11.01 9.62
C LEU A 44 0.36 11.85 8.71
N GLY A 45 -0.21 12.50 7.68
CA GLY A 45 0.50 13.42 6.81
C GLY A 45 1.80 12.84 6.27
N GLY A 46 2.91 13.54 6.52
CA GLY A 46 4.24 13.12 6.03
C GLY A 46 4.77 11.80 6.61
N GLU A 47 4.20 11.30 7.71
CA GLU A 47 4.61 10.04 8.34
C GLU A 47 3.89 8.82 7.76
N LEU A 48 2.87 9.02 6.90
CA LEU A 48 2.05 7.92 6.38
C LEU A 48 2.86 6.86 5.63
N HIS A 49 3.77 7.28 4.73
CA HIS A 49 4.60 6.32 3.98
C HIS A 49 5.55 5.55 4.90
N GLU A 50 6.13 6.20 5.91
CA GLU A 50 6.99 5.53 6.89
C GLU A 50 6.19 4.54 7.73
N ALA A 51 5.00 4.95 8.20
CA ALA A 51 4.08 4.10 8.94
C ALA A 51 3.72 2.84 8.15
N CYS A 52 3.41 2.96 6.87
CA CYS A 52 3.14 1.83 5.99
C CYS A 52 4.37 0.92 5.83
N ARG A 53 5.57 1.46 5.59
CA ARG A 53 6.80 0.65 5.42
C ARG A 53 7.13 -0.22 6.63
N VAL A 54 6.80 0.23 7.84
CA VAL A 54 7.05 -0.53 9.07
C VAL A 54 5.85 -1.36 9.51
N SER A 55 4.73 -1.36 8.78
CA SER A 55 3.52 -2.11 9.13
C SER A 55 3.40 -3.40 8.33
N SER A 56 2.52 -4.31 8.76
CA SER A 56 2.24 -5.52 7.98
C SER A 56 1.50 -5.17 6.69
N GLU A 57 1.89 -5.83 5.61
CA GLU A 57 1.29 -5.76 4.28
C GLU A 57 -0.19 -6.14 4.30
N TYR A 58 -0.60 -7.01 5.22
CA TYR A 58 -2.01 -7.32 5.44
C TYR A 58 -2.85 -6.09 5.80
N ASP A 59 -2.27 -5.14 6.54
CA ASP A 59 -2.92 -3.90 6.95
C ASP A 59 -2.73 -2.77 5.93
N VAL A 60 -1.59 -2.74 5.24
CA VAL A 60 -1.30 -1.67 4.25
C VAL A 60 -2.08 -1.88 2.95
N ARG A 61 -2.20 -3.13 2.46
CA ARG A 61 -2.84 -3.43 1.17
C ARG A 61 -4.26 -2.85 1.02
N PRO A 62 -5.18 -2.97 1.99
CA PRO A 62 -6.51 -2.36 1.90
C PRO A 62 -6.45 -0.84 1.70
N LEU A 63 -5.46 -0.16 2.30
CA LEU A 63 -5.33 1.29 2.24
C LEU A 63 -4.98 1.79 0.82
N ARG A 64 -4.37 0.94 0.00
CA ARG A 64 -4.08 1.25 -1.41
C ARG A 64 -5.31 1.42 -2.29
N GLN A 65 -6.51 1.10 -1.79
CA GLN A 65 -7.76 1.48 -2.46
C GLN A 65 -8.09 2.97 -2.33
N ILE A 66 -7.47 3.67 -1.36
CA ILE A 66 -7.64 5.11 -1.13
C ILE A 66 -6.42 5.87 -1.65
N PHE A 67 -5.22 5.37 -1.34
CA PHE A 67 -3.94 5.95 -1.73
C PHE A 67 -3.10 4.88 -2.45
N SER A 68 -3.21 4.83 -3.77
CA SER A 68 -2.64 3.75 -4.57
C SER A 68 -1.11 3.66 -4.52
N ASP A 69 -0.43 4.75 -4.18
CA ASP A 69 1.02 4.87 -4.14
C ASP A 69 1.66 4.49 -2.78
N LEU A 70 0.87 4.04 -1.79
CA LEU A 70 1.42 3.65 -0.49
C LEU A 70 2.39 2.47 -0.61
N PRO A 71 3.56 2.52 0.06
CA PRO A 71 4.59 1.50 -0.08
C PRO A 71 4.14 0.14 0.44
N PHE A 72 4.88 -0.91 0.10
CA PHE A 72 4.69 -2.23 0.68
C PHE A 72 4.90 -2.24 2.19
N GLY A 73 4.14 -3.08 2.88
CA GLY A 73 4.42 -3.42 4.27
C GLY A 73 5.75 -4.17 4.42
N GLU A 74 6.26 -4.23 5.65
CA GLU A 74 7.59 -4.79 5.96
C GLU A 74 7.72 -6.29 5.63
N ASP A 75 6.60 -7.00 5.59
CA ASP A 75 6.48 -8.43 5.35
C ASP A 75 5.85 -8.75 3.98
N ALA A 76 5.83 -7.78 3.05
CA ALA A 76 5.34 -8.00 1.69
C ALA A 76 6.31 -8.90 0.91
N GLU A 77 5.82 -10.06 0.45
CA GLU A 77 6.58 -11.05 -0.32
C GLU A 77 5.94 -11.26 -1.70
N TYR A 78 5.68 -10.16 -2.43
CA TYR A 78 5.14 -10.25 -3.78
C TYR A 78 6.23 -10.64 -4.79
N ASP A 79 5.96 -11.69 -5.57
CA ASP A 79 6.75 -12.08 -6.73
C ASP A 79 6.06 -11.67 -8.04
N ASN A 80 6.81 -11.67 -9.15
CA ASN A 80 6.28 -11.46 -10.51
C ASN A 80 5.35 -10.24 -10.66
N LEU A 81 5.75 -9.11 -10.06
CA LEU A 81 5.01 -7.85 -10.19
C LEU A 81 4.92 -7.45 -11.66
N ARG A 82 3.69 -7.15 -12.09
CA ARG A 82 3.38 -6.81 -13.47
C ARG A 82 2.21 -5.85 -13.55
N ILE A 83 2.23 -5.00 -14.56
CA ILE A 83 1.16 -4.05 -14.83
C ILE A 83 0.21 -4.66 -15.85
N ILE A 84 -1.08 -4.64 -15.53
CA ILE A 84 -2.15 -5.16 -16.35
C ILE A 84 -3.07 -3.99 -16.76
N PRO A 85 -3.06 -3.58 -18.04
CA PRO A 85 -4.00 -2.57 -18.55
C PRO A 85 -5.43 -3.11 -18.57
N LEU A 86 -6.37 -2.32 -18.06
CA LEU A 86 -7.79 -2.65 -17.98
C LEU A 86 -8.64 -1.62 -18.71
N ASP A 87 -9.66 -2.10 -19.44
CA ASP A 87 -10.66 -1.25 -20.07
C ASP A 87 -11.68 -0.71 -19.04
N ILE A 88 -12.66 0.08 -19.51
CA ILE A 88 -13.74 0.65 -18.68
C ILE A 88 -14.62 -0.41 -17.99
N ASP A 89 -14.66 -1.63 -18.52
CA ASP A 89 -15.38 -2.78 -17.95
C ASP A 89 -14.50 -3.60 -16.98
N ARG A 90 -13.27 -3.13 -16.69
CA ARG A 90 -12.23 -3.83 -15.93
C ARG A 90 -11.78 -5.15 -16.55
N LYS A 91 -11.78 -5.27 -17.88
CA LYS A 91 -11.24 -6.41 -18.61
C LYS A 91 -9.85 -6.08 -19.12
N GLU A 92 -8.98 -7.09 -19.15
CA GLU A 92 -7.64 -6.95 -19.73
C GLU A 92 -7.74 -6.51 -21.19
N CYS A 93 -6.97 -5.50 -21.56
CA CYS A 93 -7.00 -4.88 -22.88
C CYS A 93 -5.60 -4.50 -23.36
N ASP A 94 -5.50 -3.83 -24.51
CA ASP A 94 -4.25 -3.23 -24.95
C ASP A 94 -4.02 -1.88 -24.22
N GLU A 95 -2.76 -1.50 -23.99
CA GLU A 95 -2.39 -0.27 -23.27
C GLU A 95 -3.03 1.01 -23.86
N ASN A 96 -3.22 1.06 -25.18
CA ASN A 96 -3.83 2.22 -25.85
C ASN A 96 -5.34 2.38 -25.58
N ASP A 97 -6.00 1.32 -25.13
CA ASP A 97 -7.43 1.28 -24.80
C ASP A 97 -7.67 1.28 -23.28
N ALA A 98 -6.60 1.38 -22.49
CA ALA A 98 -6.64 1.29 -21.04
C ALA A 98 -7.36 2.50 -20.41
N PHE A 99 -8.27 2.19 -19.50
CA PHE A 99 -8.90 3.14 -18.58
C PHE A 99 -8.18 3.17 -17.22
N GLU A 100 -7.61 2.05 -16.79
CA GLU A 100 -6.92 1.87 -15.51
C GLU A 100 -5.79 0.83 -15.67
N PHE A 101 -4.82 0.85 -14.76
CA PHE A 101 -3.70 -0.08 -14.69
C PHE A 101 -3.67 -0.77 -13.33
N GLU A 102 -3.81 -2.10 -13.32
CA GLU A 102 -3.62 -2.90 -12.11
C GLU A 102 -2.18 -3.37 -11.98
N VAL A 103 -1.55 -3.08 -10.85
CA VAL A 103 -0.32 -3.79 -10.45
C VAL A 103 -0.74 -5.10 -9.79
N ARG A 104 -0.36 -6.23 -10.39
CA ARG A 104 -0.61 -7.56 -9.84
C ARG A 104 0.71 -8.21 -9.43
N GLY A 105 0.67 -8.93 -8.32
CA GLY A 105 1.79 -9.70 -7.79
C GLY A 105 1.33 -11.09 -7.34
N ASP A 106 2.24 -12.04 -7.34
CA ASP A 106 1.98 -13.40 -6.89
C ASP A 106 2.42 -13.54 -5.42
N TYR A 107 1.61 -14.20 -4.60
CA TYR A 107 1.94 -14.56 -3.22
C TYR A 107 1.37 -15.95 -2.91
N ALA A 108 2.19 -16.84 -2.37
CA ALA A 108 1.80 -18.21 -1.98
C ALA A 108 1.02 -19.01 -3.07
N SER A 109 1.36 -18.83 -4.35
CA SER A 109 0.71 -19.44 -5.53
C SER A 109 -0.62 -18.81 -5.97
N GLU A 110 -1.00 -17.67 -5.39
CA GLU A 110 -2.17 -16.89 -5.82
C GLU A 110 -1.72 -15.53 -6.39
N THR A 111 -2.42 -15.03 -7.41
CA THR A 111 -2.21 -13.67 -7.92
C THR A 111 -3.16 -12.70 -7.22
N PHE A 112 -2.61 -11.63 -6.67
CA PHE A 112 -3.37 -10.55 -6.01
C PHE A 112 -3.25 -9.25 -6.80
N VAL A 113 -4.31 -8.43 -6.73
CA VAL A 113 -4.22 -7.01 -7.06
C VAL A 113 -3.52 -6.30 -5.90
N VAL A 114 -2.37 -5.70 -6.19
CA VAL A 114 -1.52 -5.01 -5.22
C VAL A 114 -1.93 -3.55 -5.09
N SER A 115 -2.18 -2.90 -6.24
CA SER A 115 -2.64 -1.52 -6.34
C SER A 115 -3.22 -1.22 -7.72
N CYS A 116 -3.90 -0.09 -7.85
CA CYS A 116 -4.55 0.40 -9.06
C CYS A 116 -4.15 1.84 -9.38
N PHE A 117 -3.91 2.16 -10.65
CA PHE A 117 -3.45 3.48 -11.09
C PHE A 117 -4.17 3.93 -12.36
N ASP A 118 -4.34 5.24 -12.51
CA ASP A 118 -4.91 5.83 -13.74
C ASP A 118 -3.87 5.95 -14.86
N GLU A 119 -2.56 5.91 -14.51
CA GLU A 119 -1.45 6.12 -15.45
C GLU A 119 -0.41 4.99 -15.35
N HIS A 120 0.01 4.48 -16.51
CA HIS A 120 1.03 3.43 -16.61
C HIS A 120 2.37 3.83 -15.96
N GLU A 121 2.84 5.05 -16.22
CA GLU A 121 4.12 5.55 -15.67
C GLU A 121 4.13 5.56 -14.14
N THR A 122 2.98 5.88 -13.52
CA THR A 122 2.83 5.88 -12.06
C THR A 122 2.85 4.45 -11.50
N ALA A 123 2.21 3.50 -12.19
CA ALA A 123 2.26 2.07 -11.83
C ALA A 123 3.69 1.50 -11.94
N GLU A 124 4.45 1.89 -12.97
CA GLU A 124 5.86 1.52 -13.10
C GLU A 124 6.71 2.09 -11.97
N GLN A 125 6.51 3.38 -11.65
CA GLN A 125 7.25 4.04 -10.57
C GLN A 125 6.96 3.37 -9.23
N PHE A 126 5.72 3.01 -8.97
CA PHE A 126 5.32 2.26 -7.79
C PHE A 126 6.08 0.93 -7.66
N ILE A 127 6.20 0.16 -8.74
CA ILE A 127 6.99 -1.09 -8.73
C ILE A 127 8.46 -0.78 -8.42
N ARG A 128 9.07 0.21 -9.09
CA ARG A 128 10.47 0.61 -8.88
C ARG A 128 10.75 1.03 -7.43
N ASP A 129 9.84 1.78 -6.81
CA ASP A 129 10.02 2.30 -5.46
C ASP A 129 9.87 1.23 -4.36
N ASN A 130 9.25 0.10 -4.70
CA ASN A 130 8.99 -1.01 -3.78
C ASN A 130 9.81 -2.27 -4.06
N THR A 131 10.48 -2.36 -5.21
CA THR A 131 11.39 -3.44 -5.56
C THR A 131 12.78 -2.88 -5.87
N PRO A 132 13.65 -2.72 -4.85
CA PRO A 132 15.03 -2.34 -5.10
C PRO A 132 15.75 -3.44 -5.90
N ASP A 133 16.56 -3.04 -6.88
CA ASP A 133 17.42 -3.90 -7.72
C ASP A 133 18.34 -4.84 -6.91
#